data_AF-A0A0M2GYL1-F1
#
_entry.id   AF-A0A0M2GYL1-F1
#
_cell.length_a   1.000
_cell.length_b   1.000
_cell.length_c   1.000
_cell.angle_alpha   90.00
_cell.angle_beta   90.00
_cell.angle_gamma   90.00
#
_symmetry.space_group_name_H-M   'P 1'
#
loop_
_entity.id
_entity.type
_entity.pdbx_description
1 polymer ?
#
loop_
_entity_poly.entity_id
_entity_poly.type
_entity_poly.pdbx_seq_one_letter_code
_entity_poly.pdbx_strand_id
1 'polypeptide(L)' 'MSSMHDSVVEVFVARFGLDRETVVPDASFDDLGLDSLSQIELATALKKRLGIVITDEELSEISVVGDIVALAEKKGAVVR' A
#
# COMPACT_ATOMS: atom_id res chain seq x y z
N MET A 1 -12.40 10.30 3.11
CA MET A 1 -11.26 9.39 2.88
C MET A 1 -10.71 9.04 4.25
N SER A 2 -10.54 7.75 4.54
CA SER A 2 -10.07 7.26 5.85
C SER A 2 -8.62 7.70 6.06
N SER A 3 -8.21 7.99 7.30
CA SER A 3 -6.82 8.33 7.61
C SER A 3 -5.83 7.24 7.18
N MET A 4 -6.30 5.99 7.10
CA MET A 4 -5.51 4.86 6.60
C MET A 4 -5.21 4.98 5.11
N HIS A 5 -6.25 5.26 4.31
CA HIS A 5 -6.10 5.43 2.86
C HIS A 5 -5.08 6.54 2.55
N ASP A 6 -5.19 7.69 3.20
CA ASP A 6 -4.28 8.81 2.96
C ASP A 6 -2.83 8.46 3.35
N SER A 7 -2.66 7.68 4.42
CA SER A 7 -1.34 7.19 4.83
C SER A 7 -0.75 6.20 3.82
N VAL A 8 -1.57 5.31 3.28
CA VAL A 8 -1.14 4.37 2.24
C VAL A 8 -0.77 5.12 0.97
N VAL A 9 -1.62 6.04 0.50
CA VAL A 9 -1.39 6.88 -0.68
C VAL A 9 -0.09 7.66 -0.56
N GLU A 10 0.19 8.26 0.60
CA GLU A 10 1.44 8.98 0.82
C GLU A 10 2.69 8.08 0.73
N VAL A 11 2.60 6.80 1.09
CA VAL A 11 3.71 5.86 0.84
C VAL A 11 3.92 5.68 -0.65
N PHE A 12 2.85 5.54 -1.42
CA PHE A 12 2.93 5.42 -2.88
C PHE A 12 3.58 6.65 -3.53
N VAL A 13 3.09 7.85 -3.17
CA VAL A 13 3.61 9.12 -3.68
C VAL A 13 5.07 9.33 -3.27
N ALA A 14 5.40 9.15 -1.98
CA ALA A 14 6.74 9.43 -1.48
C ALA A 14 7.80 8.40 -1.92
N ARG A 15 7.41 7.14 -2.10
CA ARG A 15 8.35 6.04 -2.36
C ARG A 15 8.50 5.69 -3.82
N PHE A 16 7.44 5.87 -4.61
CA PHE A 16 7.38 5.52 -6.03
C PHE A 16 7.14 6.73 -6.94
N GLY A 17 6.92 7.93 -6.38
CA GLY A 17 6.75 9.15 -7.17
C GLY A 17 5.45 9.17 -7.96
N LEU A 18 4.45 8.39 -7.54
CA LEU A 18 3.13 8.33 -8.18
C LEU A 18 2.29 9.56 -7.83
N ASP A 19 1.37 9.91 -8.72
CA ASP A 19 0.41 10.98 -8.47
C ASP A 19 -0.69 10.52 -7.50
N ARG A 20 -1.03 11.35 -6.52
CA ARG A 20 -2.10 11.04 -5.56
C ARG A 20 -3.44 10.74 -6.25
N GLU A 21 -3.68 11.33 -7.41
CA GLU A 21 -4.90 11.14 -8.19
C GLU A 21 -4.96 9.78 -8.92
N THR A 22 -3.81 9.15 -9.18
CA THR A 22 -3.76 7.83 -9.82
C THR A 22 -3.83 6.70 -8.80
N VAL A 23 -3.44 6.97 -7.55
CA VAL A 23 -3.53 6.01 -6.44
C VAL A 23 -4.95 5.97 -5.88
N VAL A 24 -5.83 5.31 -6.63
CA VAL A 24 -7.24 5.06 -6.24
C VAL A 24 -7.42 3.61 -5.75
N PRO A 25 -8.43 3.32 -4.92
CA PRO A 25 -8.65 1.97 -4.38
C PRO A 25 -8.75 0.87 -5.44
N ASP A 26 -9.29 1.19 -6.61
CA ASP A 26 -9.49 0.25 -7.71
C ASP A 26 -8.27 0.13 -8.64
N ALA A 27 -7.23 0.96 -8.45
CA ALA A 27 -6.02 0.90 -9.27
C ALA A 27 -5.22 -0.36 -8.94
N SER A 28 -4.84 -1.12 -9.97
CA SER A 28 -3.96 -2.28 -9.80
C SER A 28 -2.50 -1.84 -9.66
N PHE A 29 -1.68 -2.68 -9.04
CA PHE A 29 -0.24 -2.42 -8.97
C PHE A 29 0.39 -2.34 -10.37
N ASP A 30 -0.10 -3.15 -11.31
CA ASP A 30 0.34 -3.13 -12.70
C ASP A 30 -0.02 -1.80 -13.39
N ASP A 31 -1.22 -1.25 -13.16
CA ASP A 31 -1.62 0.06 -13.70
C ASP A 31 -0.77 1.20 -13.14
N LEU A 32 -0.30 1.05 -11.90
CA LEU A 32 0.62 1.98 -11.24
C LEU A 32 2.09 1.75 -11.63
N GLY A 33 2.37 0.75 -12.47
CA GLY A 33 3.74 0.41 -12.89
C GLY A 33 4.60 -0.20 -11.78
N LEU A 34 3.98 -0.83 -10.79
CA LEU A 34 4.65 -1.45 -9.66
C LEU A 34 4.84 -2.94 -9.90
N ASP A 35 6.09 -3.33 -10.13
CA ASP A 35 6.49 -4.72 -10.27
C ASP A 35 6.57 -5.45 -8.91
N SER A 36 6.88 -6.75 -8.95
CA SER A 36 7.01 -7.58 -7.76
C SER A 36 8.09 -7.09 -6.78
N LEU A 37 9.17 -6.47 -7.29
CA LEU A 37 10.19 -5.84 -6.44
C LEU A 37 9.64 -4.61 -5.72
N SER A 38 8.88 -3.77 -6.44
CA SER A 38 8.21 -2.60 -5.89
C SER A 38 7.20 -2.98 -4.81
N GLN A 39 6.49 -4.10 -4.96
CA GLN A 39 5.58 -4.62 -3.93
C GLN A 39 6.31 -5.03 -2.65
N ILE A 40 7.51 -5.65 -2.75
CA ILE A 40 8.36 -5.97 -1.59
C ILE A 40 8.84 -4.68 -0.89
N GLU A 41 9.22 -3.65 -1.66
CA GLU A 41 9.60 -2.35 -1.12
C GLU A 41 8.42 -1.65 -0.43
N LEU A 42 7.22 -1.73 -1.02
CA LEU A 42 5.98 -1.19 -0.48
C LEU A 42 5.67 -1.84 0.87
N ALA A 43 5.72 -3.17 0.97
CA ALA A 43 5.52 -3.89 2.23
C ALA A 43 6.51 -3.43 3.31
N THR A 44 7.77 -3.23 2.93
CA THR A 44 8.80 -2.71 3.83
C THR A 44 8.52 -1.27 4.27
N ALA A 45 8.02 -0.42 3.37
CA ALA A 45 7.67 0.97 3.66
C ALA A 45 6.44 1.06 4.59
N LEU A 46 5.40 0.28 4.32
CA LEU A 46 4.22 0.16 5.17
C LEU A 46 4.57 -0.39 6.55
N LYS A 47 5.49 -1.34 6.64
CA LYS A 47 6.03 -1.82 7.93
C LYS A 47 6.71 -0.72 8.73
N LYS A 48 7.56 0.08 8.08
CA LYS A 48 8.25 1.19 8.76
C LYS A 48 7.28 2.31 9.17
N ARG A 49 6.26 2.58 8.35
CA ARG A 49 5.35 3.70 8.56
C ARG A 49 4.16 3.37 9.47
N LEU A 50 3.53 2.23 9.25
CA LEU A 50 2.31 1.80 9.92
C LEU A 50 2.54 0.70 10.95
N GLY A 51 3.75 0.13 11.01
CA GLY A 51 4.09 -0.95 11.94
C GLY A 51 3.54 -2.32 11.54
N ILE A 52 2.94 -2.45 10.35
CA ILE A 52 2.33 -3.71 9.88
C ILE A 52 3.34 -4.59 9.15
N VAL A 53 3.28 -5.90 9.36
CA VAL A 53 4.07 -6.85 8.57
C VAL A 53 3.15 -7.50 7.56
N ILE A 54 3.47 -7.32 6.28
CA ILE A 54 2.80 -7.99 5.15
C ILE A 54 3.69 -9.18 4.77
N THR A 55 3.11 -10.37 4.71
CA THR A 55 3.83 -11.59 4.28
C THR A 55 3.82 -11.74 2.76
N ASP A 56 4.68 -12.63 2.25
CA ASP A 56 4.75 -12.91 0.81
C ASP A 56 3.41 -13.49 0.28
N GLU A 57 2.72 -14.30 1.09
CA GLU A 57 1.39 -14.80 0.75
C GLU A 57 0.37 -13.65 0.65
N GLU A 58 0.35 -12.74 1.63
CA GLU A 58 -0.53 -11.58 1.60
C GLU A 58 -0.20 -10.68 0.40
N LEU A 59 1.08 -10.48 0.09
CA LEU A 59 1.52 -9.76 -1.11
C LEU A 59 1.06 -10.43 -2.41
N SER A 60 0.97 -11.77 -2.44
CA SER A 60 0.49 -12.50 -3.63
C SER A 60 -1.03 -12.47 -3.79
N GLU A 61 -1.77 -12.24 -2.71
CA GLU A 61 -3.24 -12.15 -2.72
C GLU A 61 -3.76 -10.74 -3.02
N ILE A 62 -2.94 -9.70 -2.83
CA ILE A 62 -3.31 -8.32 -3.16
C ILE A 62 -3.12 -8.06 -4.65
N SER A 63 -4.05 -7.30 -5.25
CA SER A 63 -3.95 -6.89 -6.65
C SER A 63 -4.18 -5.40 -6.85
N VAL A 64 -4.94 -4.78 -5.95
CA VAL A 64 -5.28 -3.35 -6.03
C VAL A 64 -4.90 -2.60 -4.75
N VAL A 65 -4.81 -1.27 -4.84
CA VAL A 65 -4.48 -0.40 -3.69
C VAL A 65 -5.47 -0.59 -2.55
N GLY A 66 -6.75 -0.80 -2.84
CA GLY A 66 -7.79 -1.04 -1.85
C GLY A 66 -7.49 -2.22 -0.93
N ASP A 67 -6.85 -3.28 -1.46
CA ASP A 67 -6.52 -4.47 -0.68
C ASP A 67 -5.46 -4.16 0.38
N ILE A 68 -4.48 -3.31 0.05
CA ILE A 68 -3.46 -2.85 1.01
C ILE A 68 -4.10 -2.06 2.14
N VAL A 69 -5.04 -1.18 1.82
CA VAL A 69 -5.75 -0.39 2.84
C VAL A 69 -6.55 -1.31 3.75
N ALA A 70 -7.31 -2.24 3.17
CA ALA A 70 -8.10 -3.22 3.93
C ALA A 70 -7.20 -4.12 4.80
N LEU A 71 -6.05 -4.55 4.28
CA LEU A 71 -5.07 -5.36 5.02
C LEU A 71 -4.47 -4.57 6.19
N ALA A 72 -4.12 -3.31 5.96
CA ALA A 72 -3.59 -2.42 7.00
C ALA A 72 -4.63 -2.21 8.13
N GLU A 73 -5.89 -1.96 7.78
CA GLU A 73 -6.98 -1.85 8.76
C GLU A 73 -7.19 -3.15 9.54
N LYS A 74 -7.22 -4.30 8.84
CA LYS A 74 -7.36 -5.63 9.46
C LYS A 74 -6.23 -5.96 10.44
N LYS A 75 -5.00 -5.54 10.14
CA LYS A 75 -3.82 -5.73 11.01
C LYS A 75 -3.77 -4.73 12.17
N GLY A 76 -4.71 -3.79 12.26
CA GLY A 76 -4.73 -2.78 13.31
C GLY A 76 -3.62 -1.74 13.16
N ALA A 77 -3.26 -1.40 11.92
CA ALA A 77 -2.32 -0.32 11.64
C ALA A 77 -2.72 0.94 12.40
N VAL A 78 -1.76 1.55 13.09
CA VAL A 78 -1.98 2.80 13.81
C VAL A 78 -1.34 3.90 12.98
N VAL A 79 -2.16 4.79 12.43
CA VAL A 79 -1.70 6.05 11.86
C VAL A 79 -1.22 6.91 13.03
N ARG A 80 0.10 6.93 13.25
CA ARG A 80 0.74 7.69 14.32
C ARG A 80 1.30 9.01 13.81
#